data_AF-A0A2N1PE03-F1
#
_entry.id   AF-A0A2N1PE03-F1
#
_cell.length_a   1.000
_cell.length_b   1.000
_cell.length_c   1.000
_cell.angle_alpha   90.00
_cell.angle_beta   90.00
_cell.angle_gamma   90.00
#
_symmetry.space_group_name_H-M   'P 1'
#
loop_
_entity.id
_entity.type
_entity.pdbx_description
1 polymer ?
#
loop_
_entity_poly.entity_id
_entity_poly.type
_entity_poly.pdbx_seq_one_letter_code
_entity_poly.pdbx_strand_id
1 'polypeptide(L)'
;LLYPNRQENLNFLGLRYVEDMGYCSVVRKGISQQLVSPNHYFLLDGKKGQVVNQIKDALKVFIQTHLEGEYHFEIKAIYSPWNRMFETGLEVVVSEHNGTSI
;
A
#
# COMPACT_ATOMS: atom_id res chain seq x y z
N LEU A 1 -18.60 -24.23 0.91
CA LEU A 1 -17.87 -23.39 -0.08
C LEU A 1 -16.39 -23.47 0.23
N LEU A 2 -15.53 -23.68 -0.78
CA LEU A 2 -14.08 -23.83 -0.61
C LEU A 2 -13.41 -22.61 0.04
N TYR A 3 -14.01 -21.41 -0.11
CA TYR A 3 -13.60 -20.20 0.60
C TYR A 3 -14.85 -19.53 1.18
N PRO A 4 -15.12 -19.66 2.49
CA PRO A 4 -16.20 -18.91 3.12
C PRO A 4 -15.91 -17.41 3.02
N ASN A 5 -16.95 -16.59 2.85
CA ASN A 5 -16.80 -15.14 2.87
C ASN A 5 -16.36 -14.70 4.28
N ARG A 6 -15.10 -14.31 4.44
CA ARG A 6 -14.50 -13.95 5.72
C ARG A 6 -13.69 -12.67 5.56
N GLN A 7 -13.50 -11.97 6.68
CA GLN A 7 -12.69 -10.76 6.76
C GLN A 7 -11.28 -10.94 6.21
N GLU A 8 -10.66 -12.12 6.36
CA GLU A 8 -9.32 -12.38 5.83
C GLU A 8 -9.28 -12.33 4.29
N ASN A 9 -10.36 -12.71 3.61
CA ASN A 9 -10.42 -12.63 2.15
C ASN A 9 -10.51 -11.17 1.69
N LEU A 10 -11.29 -10.34 2.40
CA LEU A 10 -11.39 -8.91 2.12
C LEU A 10 -10.05 -8.21 2.38
N ASN A 11 -9.39 -8.52 3.50
CA ASN A 11 -8.06 -7.98 3.80
C ASN A 11 -7.03 -8.40 2.74
N PHE A 12 -7.06 -9.66 2.30
CA PHE A 12 -6.17 -10.14 1.25
C PHE A 12 -6.43 -9.42 -0.08
N LEU A 13 -7.70 -9.26 -0.49
CA LEU A 13 -8.04 -8.55 -1.71
C LEU A 13 -7.64 -7.07 -1.63
N GLY A 14 -7.89 -6.41 -0.51
CA GLY A 14 -7.47 -5.02 -0.30
C GLY A 14 -5.96 -4.86 -0.31
N LEU A 15 -5.22 -5.80 0.27
CA LEU A 15 -3.76 -5.85 0.13
C LEU A 15 -3.35 -5.90 -1.34
N ARG A 16 -3.97 -6.77 -2.17
CA ARG A 16 -3.66 -6.84 -3.61
C ARG A 16 -3.95 -5.52 -4.33
N TYR A 17 -5.05 -4.85 -4.02
CA TYR A 17 -5.33 -3.54 -4.65
C TYR A 17 -4.30 -2.48 -4.26
N VAL A 18 -3.95 -2.36 -2.99
CA VAL A 18 -2.99 -1.34 -2.56
C VAL A 18 -1.57 -1.66 -3.06
N GLU A 19 -1.18 -2.93 -3.10
CA GLU A 19 0.16 -3.33 -3.56
C GLU A 19 0.27 -3.36 -5.10
N ASP A 20 -0.56 -4.12 -5.80
CA ASP A 20 -0.39 -4.35 -7.24
C ASP A 20 -0.86 -3.14 -8.06
N MET A 21 -2.01 -2.56 -7.70
CA MET A 21 -2.56 -1.39 -8.40
C MET A 21 -1.97 -0.09 -7.85
N GLY A 22 -1.83 0.03 -6.54
CA GLY A 22 -1.24 1.22 -5.91
C GLY A 22 0.28 1.27 -6.09
N TYR A 23 1.01 0.37 -5.43
CA TYR A 23 2.47 0.42 -5.40
C TYR A 23 3.11 0.12 -6.75
N CYS A 24 2.83 -1.05 -7.32
CA CYS A 24 3.52 -1.54 -8.51
C CYS A 24 3.22 -0.71 -9.76
N SER A 25 1.96 -0.27 -9.92
CA SER A 25 1.49 0.40 -11.13
C SER A 25 1.60 1.93 -11.07
N VAL A 26 1.43 2.54 -9.89
CA VAL A 26 1.39 4.01 -9.75
C VAL A 26 2.56 4.54 -8.93
N VAL A 27 2.61 4.21 -7.64
CA VAL A 27 3.48 4.90 -6.67
C VAL A 27 4.96 4.65 -6.92
N ARG A 28 5.36 3.41 -7.23
CA ARG A 28 6.77 3.04 -7.41
C ARG A 28 7.45 3.90 -8.47
N LYS A 29 6.80 4.10 -9.62
CA LYS A 29 7.35 4.94 -10.70
C LYS A 29 7.52 6.38 -10.23
N GLY A 30 6.49 6.97 -9.62
CA GLY A 30 6.54 8.34 -9.11
C GLY A 30 7.66 8.58 -8.11
N ILE A 31 7.76 7.73 -7.08
CA ILE A 31 8.81 7.86 -6.05
C ILE A 31 10.20 7.61 -6.65
N SER A 32 10.36 6.62 -7.54
CA SER A 32 11.67 6.30 -8.12
C SER A 32 12.31 7.46 -8.90
N GLN A 33 11.49 8.36 -9.44
CA GLN A 33 11.93 9.55 -10.18
C GLN A 33 12.33 10.72 -9.27
N GLN A 34 12.00 10.64 -7.97
CA GLN A 34 12.23 11.68 -6.97
C GLN A 34 13.35 11.29 -5.98
N LEU A 35 13.98 10.13 -6.17
CA LEU A 35 15.05 9.68 -5.28
C LEU A 35 16.26 10.61 -5.34
N VAL A 36 16.83 10.86 -4.17
CA VAL A 36 18.03 11.68 -4.00
C VAL A 36 19.15 10.85 -3.39
N SER A 37 20.39 11.17 -3.77
CA SER A 37 21.60 10.50 -3.26
C SER A 37 21.64 10.49 -1.72
N PRO A 38 22.02 9.37 -1.08
CA PRO A 38 22.56 8.15 -1.68
C PRO A 38 21.51 7.15 -2.19
N ASN A 39 20.22 7.44 -2.03
CA ASN A 39 19.15 6.52 -2.43
C ASN A 39 19.00 6.48 -3.95
N HIS A 40 18.85 5.28 -4.48
CA HIS A 40 18.55 5.03 -5.88
C HIS A 40 17.72 3.75 -6.01
N TYR A 41 17.35 3.38 -7.24
CA TYR A 41 16.42 2.28 -7.49
C TYR A 41 16.78 0.93 -6.80
N PHE A 42 18.08 0.69 -6.61
CA PHE A 42 18.64 -0.55 -6.05
C PHE A 42 19.16 -0.40 -4.61
N LEU A 43 19.09 0.81 -4.04
CA LEU A 43 19.55 1.09 -2.68
C LEU A 43 18.64 2.12 -2.02
N LEU A 44 17.93 1.71 -0.98
CA LEU A 44 17.13 2.60 -0.13
C LEU A 44 17.84 2.87 1.20
N ASP A 45 17.16 3.65 2.03
CA ASP A 45 17.61 4.07 3.36
C ASP A 45 17.13 3.14 4.48
N GLY A 46 16.99 1.85 4.16
CA GLY A 46 16.70 0.77 5.10
C GLY A 46 15.22 0.38 5.17
N LYS A 47 14.94 -0.57 6.05
CA LYS A 47 13.63 -1.25 6.16
C LYS A 47 12.45 -0.31 6.43
N LYS A 48 12.67 0.79 7.15
CA LYS A 48 11.65 1.80 7.52
C LYS A 48 12.18 3.24 7.31
N GLY A 49 13.01 3.43 6.28
CA GLY A 49 13.60 4.72 5.97
C GLY A 49 12.61 5.77 5.44
N GLN A 50 13.11 6.95 5.08
CA GLN A 50 12.29 8.02 4.52
C GLN A 50 11.66 7.63 3.19
N VAL A 51 12.35 6.90 2.31
CA VAL A 51 11.75 6.46 1.03
C VAL A 51 10.53 5.57 1.29
N VAL A 52 10.60 4.69 2.29
CA VAL A 52 9.46 3.85 2.69
C VAL A 52 8.29 4.68 3.21
N ASN A 53 8.55 5.75 3.97
CA ASN A 53 7.51 6.68 4.42
C ASN A 53 6.88 7.46 3.26
N GLN A 54 7.67 7.90 2.29
CA GLN A 54 7.15 8.55 1.08
C GLN A 54 6.23 7.61 0.28
N ILE A 55 6.61 6.33 0.17
CA ILE A 55 5.75 5.31 -0.43
C ILE A 55 4.44 5.17 0.36
N LYS A 56 4.50 5.15 1.70
CA LYS A 56 3.31 5.09 2.56
C LYS A 56 2.35 6.24 2.28
N ASP A 57 2.86 7.46 2.23
CA ASP A 57 2.05 8.65 2.06
C ASP A 57 1.44 8.70 0.65
N ALA A 58 2.21 8.35 -0.38
CA ALA A 58 1.69 8.22 -1.74
C ALA A 58 0.62 7.12 -1.87
N LEU A 59 0.77 5.98 -1.18
CA LEU A 59 -0.25 4.93 -1.16
C LEU A 59 -1.52 5.37 -0.43
N LYS A 60 -1.41 6.16 0.64
CA LYS A 60 -2.58 6.75 1.29
C LYS A 60 -3.35 7.67 0.34
N VAL A 61 -2.64 8.50 -0.43
CA VAL A 61 -3.26 9.34 -1.46
C VAL A 61 -3.93 8.49 -2.53
N PHE A 62 -3.28 7.40 -2.98
CA PHE A 62 -3.88 6.46 -3.93
C PHE A 62 -5.18 5.84 -3.38
N ILE A 63 -5.18 5.35 -2.13
CA ILE A 63 -6.35 4.81 -1.46
C ILE A 63 -7.48 5.85 -1.44
N GLN A 64 -7.20 7.05 -0.94
CA GLN A 64 -8.17 8.14 -0.83
C GLN A 64 -8.77 8.54 -2.18
N THR A 65 -7.99 8.47 -3.25
CA THR A 65 -8.40 8.94 -4.57
C THR A 65 -9.16 7.87 -5.34
N HIS A 66 -8.85 6.59 -5.13
CA HIS A 66 -9.29 5.51 -6.03
C HIS A 66 -10.03 4.36 -5.37
N LEU A 67 -9.87 4.13 -4.06
CA LEU A 67 -10.40 2.95 -3.38
C LEU A 67 -11.47 3.27 -2.34
N GLU A 68 -11.48 4.47 -1.77
CA GLU A 68 -12.50 4.85 -0.78
C GLU A 68 -13.92 4.83 -1.37
N GLY A 69 -14.89 4.39 -0.58
CA GLY A 69 -16.28 4.23 -0.98
C GLY A 69 -17.09 3.46 0.06
N GLU A 70 -17.61 2.30 -0.32
CA GLU A 70 -18.27 1.37 0.62
C GLU A 70 -17.28 0.74 1.60
N TYR A 71 -16.01 0.63 1.22
CA TYR A 71 -14.95 0.04 2.01
C TYR A 71 -13.89 1.09 2.34
N HIS A 72 -13.38 1.01 3.57
CA HIS A 72 -12.24 1.76 4.06
C HIS A 72 -11.00 0.85 4.10
N PHE A 73 -9.85 1.40 3.70
CA PHE A 73 -8.58 0.67 3.65
C PHE A 73 -7.56 1.33 4.56
N GLU A 74 -7.01 0.56 5.51
CA GLU A 74 -5.99 1.05 6.44
C GLU A 74 -4.66 0.32 6.25
N ILE A 75 -3.58 1.06 5.98
CA ILE A 75 -2.22 0.54 5.97
C ILE A 75 -1.70 0.42 7.41
N LYS A 76 -1.71 -0.80 7.95
CA LYS A 76 -1.22 -1.09 9.32
C LYS A 76 0.30 -1.09 9.39
N ALA A 77 0.95 -1.65 8.39
CA ALA A 77 2.40 -1.70 8.32
C ALA A 77 2.89 -1.54 6.88
N ILE A 78 4.04 -0.90 6.75
CA ILE A 78 4.80 -0.87 5.50
C ILE A 78 6.29 -0.94 5.84
N TYR A 79 7.03 -1.67 5.03
CA TYR A 79 8.48 -1.80 5.16
C TYR A 79 9.11 -2.20 3.83
N SER A 80 10.38 -1.90 3.66
CA SER A 80 11.18 -2.40 2.55
C SER A 80 11.71 -3.80 2.91
N PRO A 81 11.24 -4.90 2.27
CA PRO A 81 11.69 -6.25 2.59
C PRO A 81 13.14 -6.47 2.13
N TRP A 82 13.47 -5.83 1.01
CA TRP A 82 14.79 -5.73 0.42
C TRP A 82 15.07 -4.26 0.22
N ASN A 83 16.26 -3.79 0.58
CA ASN A 83 16.64 -2.38 0.55
C ASN A 83 16.73 -1.77 -0.88
N ARG A 84 15.64 -1.88 -1.68
CA ARG A 84 15.50 -1.59 -3.12
C ARG A 84 14.01 -1.37 -3.47
N MET A 85 13.73 -0.79 -4.64
CA MET A 85 12.37 -0.36 -5.06
C MET A 85 11.48 -1.45 -5.68
N PHE A 86 11.91 -2.71 -5.79
CA PHE A 86 11.13 -3.70 -6.55
C PHE A 86 9.81 -4.09 -5.87
N GLU A 87 9.81 -4.18 -4.55
CA GLU A 87 8.74 -4.74 -3.73
C GLU A 87 8.62 -3.92 -2.45
N THR A 88 7.42 -3.93 -1.86
CA THR A 88 7.17 -3.36 -0.54
C THR A 88 6.41 -4.37 0.30
N GLY A 89 6.84 -4.56 1.55
CA GLY A 89 6.09 -5.33 2.51
C GLY A 89 4.96 -4.47 3.03
N LEU A 90 3.73 -4.95 2.91
CA LEU A 90 2.53 -4.20 3.24
C LEU A 90 1.55 -5.05 4.04
N GLU A 91 0.92 -4.44 5.04
CA GLU A 91 -0.22 -5.00 5.77
C GLU A 91 -1.39 -4.03 5.66
N VAL A 92 -2.51 -4.53 5.14
CA VAL A 92 -3.74 -3.75 4.90
C VAL A 92 -4.91 -4.43 5.58
N VAL A 93 -5.72 -3.64 6.26
CA VAL A 93 -7.03 -4.07 6.80
C VAL A 93 -8.11 -3.32 6.05
N VAL A 94 -9.17 -4.03 5.68
CA VAL A 94 -10.34 -3.48 5.01
C VAL A 94 -11.52 -3.55 5.96
N SER A 95 -12.32 -2.49 6.04
CA SER A 95 -13.58 -2.49 6.79
C SER A 95 -14.68 -1.88 5.95
N GLU A 96 -15.88 -2.46 6.02
CA GLU A 96 -17.07 -1.85 5.43
C GLU A 96 -17.46 -0.59 6.21
N HIS A 97 -17.91 0.43 5.49
CA HIS A 97 -18.64 1.53 6.08
C HIS A 97 -19.97 0.98 6.58
N ASN A 98 -20.13 0.83 7.90
CA ASN A 98 -21.43 0.58 8.49
C ASN A 98 -22.31 1.81 8.22
N GLY A 99 -23.02 1.80 7.09
CA GLY A 99 -23.98 2.83 6.77
C GLY A 99 -25.09 2.83 7.81
N THR A 100 -25.08 3.80 8.72
CA THR A 100 -26.36 4.34 9.18
C THR A 100 -26.92 5.09 7.98
N SER A 101 -27.83 4.44 7.24
CA SER A 101 -28.65 5.12 6.26
C SER A 101 -29.29 6.34 6.93
N ILE A 102 -29.03 7.53 6.40
CA ILE A 102 -29.74 8.76 6.76
C ILE A 102 -30.94 8.88 5.83
#